data_AF-A0A418NH66-F1
#
_entry.id   AF-A0A418NH66-F1
#
_cell.length_a   1.000
_cell.length_b   1.000
_cell.length_c   1.000
_cell.angle_alpha   90.00
_cell.angle_beta   90.00
_cell.angle_gamma   90.00
#
_symmetry.space_group_name_H-M   'P 1'
#
loop_
_entity.id
_entity.type
_entity.pdbx_description
1 polymer ?
#
loop_
_entity_poly.entity_id
_entity_poly.type
_entity_poly.pdbx_seq_one_letter_code
_entity_poly.pdbx_strand_id
1 'polypeptide(L)'
;MAVVLSLGVSACSGSEDASDAAVDAAQADPAETSGENGALAGTPTLADGPDVCFKAITKHLGADTKVSEITSFFSTGSEIDSSDSRPQGQMTICTVEYQSPDDPRKLVSTRLDLASGEFSPPQPIEITVMGNAAEFNLEDYLVPLSQINASGLASVMEAQKSKLGDVYSRYAWLGVRLSAPDAFNDKHTLRLDVEGRLASNDIKESGYASVSLDGRTITADHLTP
;
A
#
# COMPACT_ATOMS: atom_id res chain seq x y z
N MET A 1 -13.00 -24.13 43.44
CA MET A 1 -12.63 -22.97 44.28
C MET A 1 -12.91 -21.73 43.46
N ALA A 2 -13.94 -20.98 43.80
CA ALA A 2 -14.34 -19.75 43.12
C ALA A 2 -14.09 -18.58 44.07
N VAL A 3 -13.49 -17.50 43.57
CA VAL A 3 -13.42 -16.23 44.28
C VAL A 3 -13.69 -15.10 43.28
N VAL A 4 -14.76 -14.37 43.56
CA VAL A 4 -15.16 -13.07 42.99
C VAL A 4 -14.66 -11.99 43.95
N LEU A 5 -14.17 -10.84 43.44
CA LEU A 5 -14.13 -9.52 44.11
C LEU A 5 -13.74 -8.49 43.02
N SER A 6 -14.66 -7.70 42.45
CA SER A 6 -15.34 -6.50 42.97
C SER A 6 -14.45 -5.24 43.06
N LEU A 7 -14.90 -4.23 42.31
CA LEU A 7 -14.38 -2.87 42.13
C LEU A 7 -14.36 -2.04 43.43
N GLY A 8 -13.45 -1.07 43.49
CA GLY A 8 -13.47 0.02 44.45
C GLY A 8 -12.92 1.32 43.84
N VAL A 9 -13.83 2.23 43.48
CA VAL A 9 -13.55 3.65 43.21
C VAL A 9 -13.62 4.39 44.54
N SER A 10 -12.66 5.27 44.81
CA SER A 10 -12.73 6.24 45.91
C SER A 10 -12.35 7.62 45.38
N ALA A 11 -13.30 8.53 45.56
CA ALA A 11 -13.26 9.95 45.27
C ALA A 11 -12.66 10.77 46.44
N CYS A 12 -12.68 12.10 46.25
CA CYS A 12 -12.55 13.19 47.24
C CYS A 12 -11.10 13.56 47.64
N SER A 13 -10.71 14.82 47.85
CA SER A 13 -11.36 16.15 47.77
C SER A 13 -10.34 17.19 48.29
N GLY A 14 -10.46 18.45 47.85
CA GLY A 14 -10.39 19.60 48.78
C GLY A 14 -9.20 20.58 48.67
N SER A 15 -9.57 21.84 48.35
CA SER A 15 -9.08 23.17 48.80
C SER A 15 -7.61 23.58 48.59
N GLU A 16 -7.31 24.61 47.78
CA GLU A 16 -7.36 26.07 48.07
C GLU A 16 -6.31 26.51 49.12
N ASP A 17 -5.24 27.18 48.71
CA ASP A 17 -5.07 28.63 48.93
C ASP A 17 -3.81 29.21 48.26
N ALA A 18 -3.83 30.53 48.10
CA ALA A 18 -2.98 31.38 47.28
C ALA A 18 -1.50 31.54 47.72
N SER A 19 -0.65 31.90 46.74
CA SER A 19 0.45 32.84 46.95
C SER A 19 0.83 33.56 45.66
N ASP A 20 0.72 34.88 45.71
CA ASP A 20 1.03 35.88 44.70
C ASP A 20 2.56 36.16 44.66
N ALA A 21 3.16 36.25 43.47
CA ALA A 21 4.41 36.99 43.21
C ALA A 21 4.73 37.03 41.70
N ALA A 22 4.62 38.22 41.12
CA ALA A 22 5.04 38.57 39.77
C ALA A 22 6.56 38.73 39.65
N VAL A 23 7.16 38.28 38.55
CA VAL A 23 8.21 39.00 37.80
C VAL A 23 8.41 38.45 36.37
N ASP A 24 8.14 39.35 35.43
CA ASP A 24 8.72 39.59 34.11
C ASP A 24 9.97 38.79 33.68
N ALA A 25 9.94 38.16 32.49
CA ALA A 25 10.92 38.38 31.40
C ALA A 25 10.78 37.37 30.25
N ALA A 26 10.85 37.91 29.03
CA ALA A 26 11.42 37.32 27.81
C ALA A 26 10.65 36.18 27.10
N GLN A 27 9.82 36.61 26.16
CA GLN A 27 9.83 36.20 24.74
C GLN A 27 10.80 35.04 24.39
N ALA A 28 10.22 33.87 24.14
CA ALA A 28 10.85 32.82 23.35
C ALA A 28 9.86 32.45 22.24
N ASP A 29 10.20 32.83 21.01
CA ASP A 29 9.63 32.24 19.81
C ASP A 29 9.70 30.71 19.92
N PRO A 30 8.58 29.98 19.80
CA PRO A 30 8.67 28.62 19.32
C PRO A 30 8.92 28.72 17.82
N ALA A 31 10.17 28.45 17.48
CA ALA A 31 10.68 28.15 16.16
C ALA A 31 9.61 27.57 15.24
N GLU A 32 9.56 28.13 14.03
CA GLU A 32 9.10 27.43 12.83
C GLU A 32 9.63 26.00 12.87
N THR A 33 8.76 25.07 13.25
CA THR A 33 8.92 23.68 12.86
C THR A 33 8.52 23.69 11.39
N SER A 34 9.49 24.02 10.54
CA SER A 34 9.47 23.61 9.15
C SER A 34 9.11 22.13 9.14
N GLY A 35 7.89 21.85 8.67
CA GLY A 35 7.38 20.52 8.42
C GLY A 35 8.25 19.89 7.34
N GLU A 36 9.40 19.36 7.76
CA GLU A 36 10.19 18.47 6.95
C GLU A 36 9.41 17.15 6.94
N ASN A 37 8.58 16.99 5.91
CA ASN A 37 7.87 15.76 5.61
C ASN A 37 8.87 14.62 5.69
N GLY A 38 8.77 13.83 6.75
CA GLY A 38 9.72 12.79 7.13
C GLY A 38 9.69 11.64 6.14
N ALA A 39 10.34 11.83 4.99
CA ALA A 39 10.82 10.72 4.21
C ALA A 39 11.87 10.00 5.06
N LEU A 40 11.58 8.79 5.52
CA LEU A 40 12.62 7.89 6.02
C LEU A 40 13.64 7.74 4.90
N ALA A 41 14.84 8.30 5.09
CA ALA A 41 15.90 8.23 4.10
C ALA A 41 16.16 6.76 3.74
N GLY A 42 15.86 6.38 2.49
CA GLY A 42 16.02 5.00 1.99
C GLY A 42 14.72 4.22 1.74
N THR A 43 13.53 4.75 2.10
CA THR A 43 12.26 4.11 1.70
C THR A 43 12.05 4.22 0.18
N PRO A 44 11.73 3.12 -0.52
CA PRO A 44 11.43 3.15 -1.95
C PRO A 44 10.32 4.13 -2.31
N THR A 45 10.41 4.71 -3.51
CA THR A 45 9.44 5.67 -4.03
C THR A 45 9.00 5.29 -5.43
N LEU A 46 7.91 5.90 -5.89
CA LEU A 46 7.43 5.75 -7.26
C LEU A 46 8.45 6.29 -8.29
N ALA A 47 9.31 7.24 -7.89
CA ALA A 47 10.38 7.77 -8.73
C ALA A 47 11.49 6.73 -9.02
N ASP A 48 11.67 5.73 -8.14
CA ASP A 48 12.56 4.58 -8.37
C ASP A 48 11.99 3.59 -9.41
N GLY A 49 10.72 3.80 -9.79
CA GLY A 49 9.97 3.02 -10.76
C GLY A 49 8.73 2.38 -10.12
N PRO A 50 7.61 2.27 -10.85
CA PRO A 50 6.40 1.61 -10.37
C PRO A 50 6.61 0.12 -10.02
N ASP A 51 7.65 -0.49 -10.58
CA ASP A 51 8.01 -1.90 -10.41
C ASP A 51 9.02 -2.15 -9.28
N VAL A 52 9.31 -1.16 -8.42
CA VAL A 52 10.36 -1.28 -7.40
C VAL A 52 10.13 -2.45 -6.42
N CYS A 53 8.88 -2.70 -6.00
CA CYS A 53 8.54 -3.88 -5.17
C CYS A 53 8.73 -5.21 -5.95
N PHE A 54 8.41 -5.23 -7.24
CA PHE A 54 8.58 -6.41 -8.11
C PHE A 54 10.06 -6.77 -8.30
N LYS A 55 10.91 -5.75 -8.51
CA LYS A 55 12.36 -5.91 -8.58
C LYS A 55 12.92 -6.42 -7.25
N ALA A 56 12.46 -5.86 -6.13
CA ALA A 56 12.91 -6.26 -4.80
C ALA A 56 12.58 -7.74 -4.51
N ILE A 57 11.34 -8.17 -4.77
CA ILE A 57 10.97 -9.57 -4.51
C ILE A 57 11.64 -10.55 -5.47
N THR A 58 11.82 -10.18 -6.74
CA THR A 58 12.55 -11.03 -7.71
C THR A 58 13.99 -11.27 -7.27
N LYS A 59 14.65 -10.25 -6.69
CA LYS A 59 15.98 -10.39 -6.10
C LYS A 59 15.98 -11.26 -4.84
N HIS A 60 14.93 -11.20 -4.03
CA HIS A 60 14.82 -11.93 -2.77
C HIS A 60 14.48 -13.41 -2.96
N LEU A 61 13.49 -13.73 -3.80
CA LEU A 61 12.97 -15.09 -3.98
C LEU A 61 13.50 -15.81 -5.23
N GLY A 62 14.09 -15.09 -6.18
CA GLY A 62 14.51 -15.62 -7.47
C GLY A 62 13.39 -15.68 -8.51
N ALA A 63 13.78 -15.69 -9.79
CA ALA A 63 12.87 -15.46 -10.92
C ALA A 63 11.86 -16.59 -11.16
N ASP A 64 12.13 -17.81 -10.72
CA ASP A 64 11.23 -18.95 -10.96
C ASP A 64 10.20 -19.15 -9.84
N THR A 65 10.26 -18.34 -8.77
CA THR A 65 9.27 -18.41 -7.70
C THR A 65 7.90 -18.03 -8.23
N LYS A 66 6.92 -18.89 -7.94
CA LYS A 66 5.53 -18.72 -8.31
C LYS A 66 4.81 -17.84 -7.30
N VAL A 67 4.23 -16.74 -7.78
CA VAL A 67 3.50 -15.76 -6.98
C VAL A 67 2.03 -15.75 -7.36
N SER A 68 1.15 -15.49 -6.39
CA SER A 68 -0.28 -15.26 -6.63
C SER A 68 -0.59 -13.77 -6.70
N GLU A 69 -0.07 -13.00 -5.75
CA GLU A 69 -0.31 -11.57 -5.63
C GLU A 69 0.96 -10.84 -5.19
N ILE A 70 1.14 -9.64 -5.74
CA ILE A 70 2.16 -8.67 -5.31
C ILE A 70 1.42 -7.36 -5.15
N THR A 71 1.48 -6.73 -4.00
CA THR A 71 0.82 -5.44 -3.76
C THR A 71 1.85 -4.41 -3.34
N SER A 72 1.94 -3.33 -4.11
CA SER A 72 2.76 -2.16 -3.84
C SER A 72 1.86 -0.94 -3.76
N PHE A 73 1.80 -0.28 -2.60
CA PHE A 73 1.10 0.99 -2.44
C PHE A 73 2.06 2.13 -2.13
N PHE A 74 1.68 3.32 -2.57
CA PHE A 74 2.38 4.56 -2.43
C PHE A 74 1.46 5.60 -1.81
N SER A 75 2.02 6.54 -1.07
CA SER A 75 1.30 7.66 -0.50
C SER A 75 0.74 8.54 -1.63
N THR A 76 -0.52 8.94 -1.51
CA THR A 76 -1.14 9.90 -2.44
C THR A 76 -0.89 11.34 -2.00
N GLY A 77 -0.47 11.54 -0.74
CA GLY A 77 -0.10 12.81 -0.17
C GLY A 77 -1.30 13.61 0.36
N SER A 78 -1.01 14.55 1.25
CA SER A 78 -2.01 15.31 2.00
C SER A 78 -2.94 16.18 1.15
N GLU A 79 -2.52 16.54 -0.07
CA GLU A 79 -3.35 17.31 -1.00
C GLU A 79 -4.52 16.51 -1.58
N ILE A 80 -4.40 15.18 -1.60
CA ILE A 80 -5.44 14.27 -2.07
C ILE A 80 -6.16 13.64 -0.88
N ASP A 81 -5.42 13.13 0.10
CA ASP A 81 -5.95 12.58 1.33
C ASP A 81 -5.36 13.31 2.53
N SER A 82 -6.15 14.16 3.18
CA SER A 82 -5.72 14.96 4.33
C SER A 82 -5.25 14.12 5.54
N SER A 83 -5.56 12.82 5.58
CA SER A 83 -5.07 11.91 6.61
C SER A 83 -3.69 11.33 6.29
N ASP A 84 -3.19 11.48 5.07
CA ASP A 84 -1.87 11.00 4.67
C ASP A 84 -0.79 12.01 5.08
N SER A 85 0.05 11.58 6.03
CA SER A 85 1.17 12.37 6.53
C SER A 85 2.48 12.13 5.77
N ARG A 86 2.47 11.25 4.77
CA ARG A 86 3.68 10.87 4.02
C ARG A 86 3.83 11.72 2.75
N PRO A 87 5.05 11.89 2.24
CA PRO A 87 5.27 12.49 0.93
C PRO A 87 4.59 11.65 -0.16
N GLN A 88 3.90 12.33 -1.08
CA GLN A 88 3.32 11.69 -2.26
C GLN A 88 4.38 10.85 -3.00
N GLY A 89 4.01 9.64 -3.38
CA GLY A 89 4.87 8.69 -4.08
C GLY A 89 5.82 7.90 -3.18
N GLN A 90 5.86 8.14 -1.86
CA GLN A 90 6.59 7.28 -0.93
C GLN A 90 5.88 5.93 -0.79
N MET A 91 6.60 4.81 -0.89
CA MET A 91 6.02 3.49 -0.67
C MET A 91 5.52 3.34 0.76
N THR A 92 4.37 2.69 0.90
CA THR A 92 3.68 2.48 2.18
C THR A 92 3.48 1.00 2.49
N ILE A 93 3.37 0.18 1.44
CA ILE A 93 3.15 -1.26 1.51
C ILE A 93 3.89 -1.91 0.35
N CYS A 94 4.61 -3.00 0.63
CA CYS A 94 5.06 -3.98 -0.38
C CYS A 94 4.87 -5.36 0.25
N THR A 95 3.86 -6.09 -0.22
CA THR A 95 3.50 -7.44 0.26
C THR A 95 3.45 -8.40 -0.91
N VAL A 96 3.87 -9.64 -0.69
CA VAL A 96 3.91 -10.67 -1.72
C VAL A 96 3.37 -11.98 -1.18
N GLU A 97 2.47 -12.57 -1.93
CA GLU A 97 1.91 -13.90 -1.69
C GLU A 97 2.47 -14.86 -2.74
N TYR A 98 3.04 -15.98 -2.27
CA TYR A 98 3.76 -16.91 -3.12
C TYR A 98 3.66 -18.35 -2.66
N GLN A 99 3.90 -19.27 -3.59
CA GLN A 99 3.87 -20.70 -3.31
C GLN A 99 4.92 -21.05 -2.25
N SER A 100 4.49 -21.76 -1.20
CA SER A 100 5.41 -22.20 -0.16
C SER A 100 6.46 -23.14 -0.77
N PRO A 101 7.76 -22.89 -0.52
CA PRO A 101 8.82 -23.78 -0.98
C PRO A 101 8.78 -25.15 -0.27
N ASP A 102 8.15 -25.23 0.91
CA ASP A 102 8.07 -26.45 1.72
C ASP A 102 6.84 -27.31 1.39
N ASP A 103 5.73 -26.70 0.94
CA ASP A 103 4.52 -27.40 0.51
C ASP A 103 3.88 -26.70 -0.69
N PRO A 104 3.97 -27.26 -1.92
CA PRO A 104 3.46 -26.61 -3.13
C PRO A 104 1.94 -26.41 -3.15
N ARG A 105 1.21 -26.99 -2.18
CA ARG A 105 -0.25 -26.81 -2.03
C ARG A 105 -0.62 -25.61 -1.17
N LYS A 106 0.36 -24.87 -0.63
CA LYS A 106 0.15 -23.77 0.32
C LYS A 106 0.72 -22.47 -0.21
N LEU A 107 0.14 -21.37 0.25
CA LEU A 107 0.66 -20.02 0.08
C LEU A 107 1.29 -19.51 1.36
N VAL A 108 2.29 -18.67 1.20
CA VAL A 108 2.89 -17.86 2.26
C VAL A 108 2.93 -16.40 1.82
N SER A 109 2.86 -15.49 2.80
CA SER A 109 3.01 -14.05 2.59
C SER A 109 4.31 -13.56 3.21
N THR A 110 4.98 -12.64 2.52
CA THR A 110 6.04 -11.82 3.10
C THR A 110 5.75 -10.34 2.87
N ARG A 111 6.30 -9.48 3.74
CA ARG A 111 6.19 -8.03 3.65
C ARG A 111 7.57 -7.41 3.71
N LEU A 112 7.81 -6.41 2.88
CA LEU A 112 8.98 -5.55 2.99
C LEU A 112 8.81 -4.64 4.22
N ASP A 113 9.73 -4.72 5.16
CA ASP A 113 9.89 -3.70 6.18
C ASP A 113 10.55 -2.48 5.52
N LEU A 114 9.83 -1.36 5.49
CA LEU A 114 10.27 -0.16 4.79
C LEU A 114 11.34 0.63 5.54
N ALA A 115 11.57 0.32 6.83
CA ALA A 115 12.61 0.94 7.63
C ALA A 115 13.93 0.17 7.50
N SER A 116 13.90 -1.16 7.50
CA SER A 116 15.11 -1.98 7.33
C SER A 116 15.45 -2.28 5.87
N GLY A 117 14.46 -2.26 4.97
CA GLY A 117 14.60 -2.70 3.58
C GLY A 117 14.66 -4.22 3.42
N GLU A 118 14.36 -4.99 4.47
CA GLU A 118 14.37 -6.46 4.46
C GLU A 118 12.95 -7.04 4.42
N PHE A 119 12.82 -8.19 3.78
CA PHE A 119 11.56 -8.95 3.79
C PHE A 119 11.43 -9.73 5.11
N SER A 120 10.25 -9.66 5.71
CA SER A 120 9.92 -10.40 6.92
C SER A 120 9.92 -11.92 6.68
N PRO A 121 10.11 -12.74 7.72
CA PRO A 121 9.91 -14.18 7.60
C PRO A 121 8.51 -14.53 7.06
N PRO A 122 8.39 -15.53 6.16
CA PRO A 122 7.12 -15.89 5.55
C PRO A 122 6.09 -16.35 6.58
N GLN A 123 4.85 -15.92 6.40
CA GLN A 123 3.70 -16.32 7.22
C GLN A 123 2.71 -17.14 6.38
N PRO A 124 2.12 -18.21 6.92
CA PRO A 124 1.15 -19.02 6.17
C PRO A 124 -0.11 -18.23 5.84
N ILE A 125 -0.66 -18.46 4.65
CA ILE A 125 -1.94 -17.91 4.21
C ILE A 125 -2.98 -19.02 4.20
N GLU A 126 -4.16 -18.74 4.74
CA GLU A 126 -5.31 -19.64 4.63
C GLU A 126 -6.03 -19.40 3.31
N ILE A 127 -6.14 -20.46 2.50
CA ILE A 127 -6.87 -20.42 1.23
C ILE A 127 -8.31 -20.81 1.51
N THR A 128 -9.22 -19.86 1.29
CA THR A 128 -10.66 -20.14 1.32
C THR A 128 -11.17 -20.37 -0.10
N VAL A 129 -11.70 -21.57 -0.36
CA VAL A 129 -12.30 -21.91 -1.65
C VAL A 129 -13.82 -21.78 -1.54
N MET A 130 -14.41 -20.95 -2.40
CA MET A 130 -15.86 -20.89 -2.56
C MET A 130 -16.28 -21.79 -3.73
N GLY A 131 -17.31 -22.62 -3.54
CA GLY A 131 -17.79 -23.55 -4.57
C GLY A 131 -17.24 -24.96 -4.42
N ASN A 132 -16.93 -25.63 -5.54
CA ASN A 132 -16.48 -27.02 -5.52
C ASN A 132 -14.97 -27.11 -5.20
N ALA A 133 -14.64 -27.43 -3.94
CA ALA A 133 -13.26 -27.59 -3.50
C ALA A 133 -12.47 -28.69 -4.26
N ALA A 134 -13.16 -29.66 -4.89
CA ALA A 134 -12.50 -30.70 -5.68
C ALA A 134 -11.97 -30.19 -7.05
N GLU A 135 -12.48 -29.06 -7.53
CA GLU A 135 -12.04 -28.43 -8.79
C GLU A 135 -10.96 -27.37 -8.55
N PHE A 136 -10.67 -27.02 -7.29
CA PHE A 136 -9.67 -26.04 -6.97
C PHE A 136 -8.26 -26.57 -7.23
N ASN A 137 -7.49 -25.81 -8.00
CA ASN A 137 -6.08 -26.03 -8.25
C ASN A 137 -5.30 -24.73 -8.02
N LEU A 138 -4.39 -24.73 -7.04
CA LEU A 138 -3.59 -23.55 -6.70
C LEU A 138 -2.73 -23.07 -7.88
N GLU A 139 -2.26 -24.00 -8.72
CA GLU A 139 -1.39 -23.69 -9.86
C GLU A 139 -2.05 -22.76 -10.89
N ASP A 140 -3.39 -22.74 -10.96
CA ASP A 140 -4.13 -21.85 -11.86
C ASP A 140 -4.07 -20.38 -11.40
N TYR A 141 -3.71 -20.14 -10.14
CA TYR A 141 -3.62 -18.82 -9.52
C TYR A 141 -2.17 -18.34 -9.34
N LEU A 142 -1.22 -19.09 -9.89
CA LEU A 142 0.21 -18.86 -9.73
C LEU A 142 0.86 -18.45 -11.05
N VAL A 143 1.79 -17.51 -10.99
CA VAL A 143 2.62 -17.12 -12.12
C VAL A 143 4.09 -16.99 -11.69
N PRO A 144 5.06 -17.52 -12.46
CA PRO A 144 6.48 -17.30 -12.15
C PRO A 144 6.85 -15.82 -12.26
N LEU A 145 7.67 -15.31 -11.34
CA LEU A 145 8.17 -13.93 -11.37
C LEU A 145 8.84 -13.57 -12.71
N SER A 146 9.51 -14.52 -13.36
CA SER A 146 10.16 -14.38 -14.67
C SER A 146 9.20 -14.04 -15.81
N GLN A 147 7.90 -14.31 -15.65
CA GLN A 147 6.86 -13.98 -16.64
C GLN A 147 6.24 -12.60 -16.41
N ILE A 148 6.60 -11.91 -15.33
CA ILE A 148 6.07 -10.59 -14.99
C ILE A 148 7.10 -9.53 -15.39
N ASN A 149 6.70 -8.60 -16.26
CA ASN A 149 7.50 -7.45 -16.63
C ASN A 149 6.78 -6.14 -16.33
N ALA A 150 6.85 -5.70 -15.07
CA ALA A 150 6.24 -4.45 -14.63
C ALA A 150 7.03 -3.19 -15.07
N SER A 151 8.22 -3.32 -15.67
CA SER A 151 9.03 -2.16 -16.06
C SER A 151 8.39 -1.27 -17.14
N GLY A 152 7.47 -1.84 -17.94
CA GLY A 152 6.70 -1.10 -18.94
C GLY A 152 5.67 -0.12 -18.36
N LEU A 153 5.28 -0.29 -17.09
CA LEU A 153 4.16 0.44 -16.48
C LEU A 153 4.38 1.94 -16.45
N ALA A 154 5.62 2.41 -16.31
CA ALA A 154 5.92 3.85 -16.33
C ALA A 154 5.45 4.53 -17.63
N SER A 155 5.58 3.85 -18.77
CA SER A 155 5.10 4.37 -20.05
C SER A 155 3.57 4.38 -20.12
N VAL A 156 2.92 3.37 -19.57
CA VAL A 156 1.45 3.32 -19.48
C VAL A 156 0.93 4.47 -18.60
N MET A 157 1.54 4.67 -17.44
CA MET A 157 1.20 5.76 -16.52
C MET A 157 1.36 7.14 -17.17
N GLU A 158 2.45 7.36 -17.91
CA GLU A 158 2.70 8.61 -18.64
C GLU A 158 1.61 8.89 -19.68
N ALA A 159 1.23 7.87 -20.45
CA ALA A 159 0.23 7.98 -21.50
C ALA A 159 -1.17 8.38 -20.97
N GLN A 160 -1.46 8.10 -19.70
CA GLN A 160 -2.76 8.43 -19.09
C GLN A 160 -2.82 9.83 -18.48
N LYS A 161 -1.70 10.55 -18.35
CA LYS A 161 -1.65 11.83 -17.62
C LYS A 161 -2.62 12.88 -18.13
N SER A 162 -2.75 13.01 -19.46
CA SER A 162 -3.67 13.99 -20.05
C SER A 162 -5.13 13.68 -19.69
N LYS A 163 -5.55 12.42 -19.88
CA LYS A 163 -6.90 11.95 -19.56
C LYS A 163 -7.24 12.16 -18.08
N LEU A 164 -6.30 11.84 -17.19
CA LEU A 164 -6.46 12.05 -15.75
C LEU A 164 -6.53 13.55 -15.40
N GLY A 165 -5.70 14.39 -16.02
CA GLY A 165 -5.69 15.83 -15.81
C GLY A 165 -6.96 16.57 -16.26
N ASP A 166 -7.73 15.98 -17.19
CA ASP A 166 -9.03 16.53 -17.61
C ASP A 166 -10.15 16.26 -16.57
N VAL A 167 -9.98 15.25 -15.72
CA VAL A 167 -10.99 14.78 -14.76
C VAL A 167 -10.67 15.22 -13.33
N TYR A 168 -9.40 15.13 -12.94
CA TYR A 168 -8.94 15.41 -11.58
C TYR A 168 -8.22 16.75 -11.52
N SER A 169 -8.54 17.57 -10.51
CA SER A 169 -7.76 18.78 -10.21
C SER A 169 -6.38 18.43 -9.66
N ARG A 170 -6.30 17.33 -8.91
CA ARG A 170 -5.09 16.72 -8.34
C ARG A 170 -5.25 15.21 -8.33
N TYR A 171 -4.23 14.46 -8.71
CA TYR A 171 -4.23 13.00 -8.65
C TYR A 171 -2.82 12.47 -8.41
N ALA A 172 -2.76 11.25 -7.88
CA ALA A 172 -1.54 10.50 -7.67
C ALA A 172 -1.79 9.02 -7.94
N TRP A 173 -0.77 8.34 -8.48
CA TRP A 173 -0.77 6.90 -8.54
C TRP A 173 -0.63 6.33 -7.14
N LEU A 174 -1.62 5.56 -6.71
CA LEU A 174 -1.75 4.97 -5.39
C LEU A 174 -1.05 3.61 -5.32
N GLY A 175 -1.07 2.82 -6.40
CA GLY A 175 -0.62 1.45 -6.31
C GLY A 175 -0.31 0.75 -7.62
N VAL A 176 0.52 -0.27 -7.50
CA VAL A 176 0.83 -1.25 -8.54
C VAL A 176 0.66 -2.63 -7.93
N ARG A 177 -0.19 -3.45 -8.52
CA ARG A 177 -0.52 -4.78 -8.00
C ARG A 177 -0.42 -5.83 -9.07
N LEU A 178 -0.02 -7.04 -8.73
CA LEU A 178 -0.30 -8.24 -9.49
C LEU A 178 -1.56 -8.84 -8.90
N SER A 179 -2.62 -8.97 -9.69
CA SER A 179 -3.85 -9.65 -9.30
C SER A 179 -3.87 -11.05 -9.90
N ALA A 180 -4.21 -12.04 -9.08
CA ALA A 180 -4.51 -13.40 -9.54
C ALA A 180 -5.80 -13.45 -10.37
N PRO A 181 -6.02 -14.51 -11.17
CA PRO A 181 -7.32 -14.80 -11.76
C PRO A 181 -8.44 -14.82 -10.72
N ASP A 182 -9.61 -14.33 -11.10
CA ASP A 182 -10.82 -14.28 -10.28
C ASP A 182 -12.08 -14.53 -11.14
N ALA A 183 -13.27 -14.29 -10.56
CA ALA A 183 -14.54 -14.50 -11.24
C ALA A 183 -14.79 -13.57 -12.45
N PHE A 184 -14.04 -12.48 -12.57
CA PHE A 184 -14.19 -11.48 -13.61
C PHE A 184 -13.05 -11.50 -14.63
N ASN A 185 -11.91 -12.12 -14.28
CA ASN A 185 -10.75 -12.24 -15.14
C ASN A 185 -10.03 -13.58 -14.95
N ASP A 186 -9.87 -14.35 -16.03
CA ASP A 186 -9.24 -15.66 -16.03
C ASP A 186 -7.70 -15.62 -16.08
N LYS A 187 -7.09 -14.42 -16.03
CA LYS A 187 -5.65 -14.21 -16.17
C LYS A 187 -5.10 -13.29 -15.10
N HIS A 188 -3.84 -13.52 -14.74
CA HIS A 188 -3.10 -12.53 -13.97
C HIS A 188 -3.00 -11.21 -14.73
N THR A 189 -3.14 -10.11 -14.00
CA THR A 189 -2.97 -8.75 -14.54
C THR A 189 -2.17 -7.89 -13.59
N LEU A 190 -1.46 -6.93 -14.16
CA LEU A 190 -0.90 -5.81 -13.41
C LEU A 190 -1.98 -4.75 -13.28
N ARG A 191 -2.27 -4.28 -12.08
CA ARG A 191 -3.25 -3.24 -11.82
C ARG A 191 -2.53 -1.96 -11.39
N LEU A 192 -2.87 -0.85 -12.04
CA LEU A 192 -2.47 0.50 -11.66
C LEU A 192 -3.64 1.17 -10.97
N ASP A 193 -3.46 1.57 -9.71
CA ASP A 193 -4.48 2.28 -8.94
C ASP A 193 -4.15 3.77 -8.90
N VAL A 194 -5.16 4.62 -9.07
CA VAL A 194 -5.06 6.09 -8.96
C VAL A 194 -6.06 6.58 -7.92
N GLU A 195 -5.69 7.62 -7.19
CA GLU A 195 -6.60 8.39 -6.35
C GLU A 195 -6.44 9.87 -6.69
N GLY A 196 -7.54 10.61 -6.65
CA GLY A 196 -7.53 12.04 -6.95
C GLY A 196 -8.74 12.79 -6.43
N ARG A 197 -8.69 14.10 -6.58
CA ARG A 197 -9.79 15.03 -6.30
C ARG A 197 -10.43 15.45 -7.62
N LEU A 198 -11.73 15.23 -7.77
CA LEU A 198 -12.44 15.59 -9.00
C LEU A 198 -12.41 17.11 -9.22
N ALA A 199 -12.13 17.55 -10.45
CA ALA A 199 -12.13 18.97 -10.78
C ALA A 199 -13.52 19.63 -10.64
N SER A 200 -14.59 18.84 -10.74
CA SER A 200 -15.97 19.32 -10.69
C SER A 200 -16.46 19.70 -9.30
N ASN A 201 -15.99 19.02 -8.25
CA ASN A 201 -16.55 19.14 -6.91
C ASN A 201 -15.57 18.83 -5.76
N ASP A 202 -14.29 18.59 -6.05
CA ASP A 202 -13.23 18.28 -5.08
C ASP A 202 -13.49 17.04 -4.20
N ILE A 203 -14.41 16.16 -4.63
CA ILE A 203 -14.66 14.87 -4.00
C ILE A 203 -13.48 13.94 -4.34
N LYS A 204 -13.02 13.21 -3.32
CA LYS A 204 -12.00 12.18 -3.47
C LYS A 204 -12.61 10.99 -4.22
N GLU A 205 -11.95 10.57 -5.29
CA GLU A 205 -12.36 9.45 -6.12
C GLU A 205 -11.14 8.58 -6.49
N SER A 206 -11.40 7.30 -6.72
CA SER A 206 -10.39 6.32 -7.08
C SER A 206 -10.71 5.66 -8.41
N GLY A 207 -9.67 5.26 -9.12
CA GLY A 207 -9.80 4.51 -10.36
C GLY A 207 -8.69 3.49 -10.49
N TYR A 208 -8.82 2.63 -11.50
CA TYR A 208 -7.75 1.68 -11.82
C TYR A 208 -7.70 1.34 -13.31
N ALA A 209 -6.54 0.88 -13.75
CA ALA A 209 -6.40 0.20 -15.03
C ALA A 209 -5.78 -1.18 -14.81
N SER A 210 -6.34 -2.19 -15.47
CA SER A 210 -5.70 -3.49 -15.60
C SER A 210 -4.81 -3.50 -16.85
N VAL A 211 -3.63 -4.07 -16.72
CA VAL A 211 -2.56 -4.12 -17.70
C VAL A 211 -2.08 -5.57 -17.81
N SER A 212 -1.71 -6.00 -19.01
CA SER A 212 -1.07 -7.30 -19.23
C SER A 212 0.22 -7.45 -18.43
N LEU A 213 0.64 -8.69 -18.18
CA LEU A 213 1.88 -9.01 -17.44
C LEU A 213 3.16 -8.44 -18.06
N ASP A 214 3.16 -8.10 -19.34
CA ASP A 214 4.28 -7.42 -20.00
C ASP A 214 4.39 -5.92 -19.65
N GLY A 215 3.43 -5.41 -18.86
CA GLY A 215 3.38 -4.04 -18.36
C GLY A 215 3.05 -3.00 -19.42
N ARG A 216 2.50 -3.39 -20.58
CA ARG A 216 2.35 -2.49 -21.74
C ARG A 216 0.94 -2.29 -22.23
N THR A 217 0.09 -3.32 -22.17
CA THR A 217 -1.24 -3.27 -22.79
C THR A 217 -2.32 -3.14 -21.73
N ILE A 218 -3.08 -2.05 -21.76
CA ILE A 218 -4.28 -1.90 -20.92
C ILE A 218 -5.34 -2.90 -21.40
N THR A 219 -5.80 -3.76 -20.50
CA THR A 219 -6.86 -4.75 -20.75
C THR A 219 -8.21 -4.32 -20.20
N ALA A 220 -8.22 -3.43 -19.21
CA ALA A 220 -9.43 -2.76 -18.71
C ALA A 220 -9.05 -1.36 -18.19
N ASP A 221 -9.88 -0.35 -18.49
CA ASP A 221 -9.65 1.05 -18.11
C ASP A 221 -10.84 1.58 -17.34
N HIS A 222 -10.63 1.78 -16.04
CA HIS A 222 -11.56 2.35 -15.07
C HIS A 222 -10.89 3.48 -14.29
N LEU A 223 -10.00 4.23 -14.95
CA LEU A 223 -9.24 5.31 -14.32
C LEU A 223 -10.08 6.56 -14.02
N THR A 224 -11.23 6.66 -14.67
CA THR A 224 -12.15 7.80 -14.57
C THR A 224 -13.56 7.29 -14.22
N PRO A 225 -14.31 8.01 -13.36
CA PRO A 225 -15.68 7.66 -12.99
C PRO A 225 -16.68 7.75 -14.15
#